data_AF-A0A847DIR7-F1
#
_entry.id   AF-A0A847DIR7-F1
#
_cell.length_a   1.000
_cell.length_b   1.000
_cell.length_c   1.000
_cell.angle_alpha   90.00
_cell.angle_beta   90.00
_cell.angle_gamma   90.00
#
_symmetry.space_group_name_H-M   'P 1'
#
loop_
_entity.id
_entity.type
_entity.pdbx_description
1 polymer ?
#
loop_
_entity_poly.entity_id
_entity_poly.type
_entity_poly.pdbx_seq_one_letter_code
_entity_poly.pdbx_strand_id
1 'polypeptide(L)'
;MPAQKLLIKTSYCILFLILLASIGLNVYQWLRYKRPSFKTTTRSSVEHVSATAKIVPQDRTLKTDPVVNGETPGPDKVKELEYQLAAAEEELEIANNKLAEEVSERQRIFRNMIRQSAIQKANIEYRGLFKKLNISKEDVEKFSEMLADKSLDIDDIFITMSGGTSSGEEVVSEVQKTENDYDRKISEFLGEKNYLIYKAYTDRNTERGVLQGFMDTITPFNRLDDYQTNALIDAMYEARLSVENELGVETSSPVERMKHINEKYFEAGDAVLSPELAEQFKRYLLNIDDMLHLKQP
;
A
#
# COMPACT_ATOMS: atom_id res chain seq x y z
N MET A 1 14.97 -1.97 31.70
CA MET A 1 13.63 -1.41 31.45
C MET A 1 13.44 -0.52 30.20
N PRO A 2 14.46 -0.04 29.44
CA PRO A 2 14.18 0.77 28.23
C PRO A 2 13.76 -0.06 27.00
N ALA A 3 14.13 -1.34 26.91
CA ALA A 3 13.82 -2.19 25.76
C ALA A 3 12.32 -2.49 25.57
N GLN A 4 11.56 -2.64 26.67
CA GLN A 4 10.11 -2.89 26.61
C GLN A 4 9.33 -1.69 26.09
N LYS A 5 9.76 -0.45 26.40
CA LYS A 5 9.10 0.76 25.91
C LYS A 5 9.30 0.98 24.41
N LEU A 6 10.38 0.45 23.84
CA LEU A 6 10.66 0.54 22.41
C LEU A 6 9.76 -0.43 21.61
N LEU A 7 9.61 -1.67 22.09
CA LEU A 7 8.74 -2.69 21.47
C LEU A 7 7.27 -2.27 21.43
N ILE A 8 6.79 -1.61 22.48
CA ILE A 8 5.41 -1.11 22.54
C ILE A 8 5.20 0.00 21.51
N LYS A 9 6.14 0.93 21.36
CA LYS A 9 6.04 2.02 20.36
C LYS A 9 6.06 1.51 18.92
N THR A 10 6.91 0.53 18.61
CA THR A 10 6.98 -0.04 17.26
C THR A 10 5.70 -0.80 16.90
N SER A 11 5.06 -1.46 17.86
CA SER A 11 3.80 -2.17 17.64
C SER A 11 2.65 -1.23 17.30
N TYR A 12 2.55 -0.07 17.98
CA TYR A 12 1.53 0.94 17.66
C TYR A 12 1.72 1.58 16.28
N CYS A 13 2.96 1.81 15.85
CA CYS A 13 3.23 2.32 14.49
C CYS A 13 2.79 1.34 13.40
N ILE A 14 3.04 0.04 13.60
CA ILE A 14 2.62 -0.99 12.63
C ILE A 14 1.10 -1.09 12.56
N LEU A 15 0.41 -1.11 13.71
CA LEU A 15 -1.05 -1.13 13.76
C LEU A 15 -1.68 0.13 13.14
N PHE A 16 -1.04 1.29 13.31
CA PHE A 16 -1.49 2.55 12.71
C PHE A 16 -1.38 2.54 11.19
N LEU A 17 -0.29 1.99 10.63
CA LEU A 17 -0.12 1.84 9.18
C LEU A 17 -1.13 0.86 8.57
N ILE A 18 -1.42 -0.25 9.26
CA ILE A 18 -2.44 -1.22 8.84
C ILE A 18 -3.84 -0.57 8.83
N LEU A 19 -4.13 0.26 9.83
CA LEU A 19 -5.40 1.00 9.92
C LEU A 19 -5.53 2.03 8.79
N LEU A 20 -4.48 2.78 8.48
CA LEU A 20 -4.50 3.75 7.38
C LEU A 20 -4.67 3.06 6.03
N ALA A 21 -4.02 1.92 5.81
CA ALA A 21 -4.23 1.10 4.61
C ALA A 21 -5.68 0.60 4.51
N SER A 22 -6.31 0.25 5.64
CA SER A 22 -7.71 -0.20 5.70
C SER A 22 -8.70 0.94 5.41
N ILE A 23 -8.43 2.15 5.89
CA ILE A 23 -9.22 3.35 5.58
C ILE A 23 -9.05 3.72 4.10
N GLY A 24 -7.83 3.68 3.57
CA GLY A 24 -7.55 3.87 2.15
C GLY A 24 -8.32 2.90 1.27
N LEU A 25 -8.38 1.61 1.66
CA LEU A 25 -9.11 0.57 0.93
C LEU A 25 -10.65 0.78 0.95
N ASN A 26 -11.20 1.31 2.03
CA ASN A 26 -12.63 1.63 2.14
C ASN A 26 -13.00 2.89 1.33
N VAL A 27 -12.18 3.94 1.38
CA VAL A 27 -12.33 5.13 0.53
C VAL A 27 -12.19 4.74 -0.94
N TYR A 28 -11.28 3.83 -1.24
CA TYR A 28 -11.07 3.30 -2.56
C TYR A 28 -12.28 2.51 -3.11
N GLN A 29 -12.88 1.61 -2.33
CA GLN A 29 -14.12 0.91 -2.72
C GLN A 29 -15.29 1.87 -2.95
N TRP A 30 -15.37 2.95 -2.17
CA TRP A 30 -16.36 4.02 -2.34
C TRP A 30 -16.24 4.74 -3.71
N LEU A 31 -15.04 4.80 -4.29
CA LEU A 31 -14.80 5.48 -5.57
C LEU A 31 -15.03 4.58 -6.79
N ARG A 32 -14.76 3.27 -6.66
CA ARG A 32 -14.97 2.27 -7.73
C ARG A 32 -16.43 2.16 -8.16
N TYR A 33 -17.38 2.42 -7.26
CA TYR A 33 -18.81 2.35 -7.54
C TYR A 33 -19.32 3.55 -8.39
N LYS A 34 -18.52 4.63 -8.53
CA LYS A 34 -19.05 5.92 -8.97
C LYS A 34 -19.14 6.21 -10.46
N ARG A 35 -18.71 5.38 -11.44
CA ARG A 35 -18.93 5.77 -12.87
C ARG A 35 -19.23 4.69 -13.94
N PRO A 36 -20.16 5.02 -14.86
CA PRO A 36 -20.47 4.26 -16.08
C PRO A 36 -19.39 4.45 -17.16
N SER A 37 -19.30 3.47 -18.07
CA SER A 37 -18.30 3.38 -19.13
C SER A 37 -18.29 4.61 -20.05
N PHE A 38 -17.18 5.35 -20.10
CA PHE A 38 -16.91 6.32 -21.16
C PHE A 38 -15.55 6.03 -21.79
N LYS A 39 -15.58 5.77 -23.11
CA LYS A 39 -14.40 5.69 -23.98
C LYS A 39 -13.87 7.09 -24.22
N THR A 40 -12.55 7.28 -24.16
CA THR A 40 -11.85 8.17 -25.10
C THR A 40 -10.34 7.96 -25.10
N THR A 41 -9.78 8.35 -26.24
CA THR A 41 -8.51 7.99 -26.85
C THR A 41 -7.48 9.10 -26.68
N THR A 42 -6.20 8.71 -26.78
CA THR A 42 -4.99 9.48 -27.19
C THR A 42 -4.25 10.40 -26.19
N ARG A 43 -3.04 9.93 -25.81
CA ARG A 43 -1.69 10.34 -26.29
C ARG A 43 -0.93 11.49 -25.62
N SER A 44 0.32 11.13 -25.22
CA SER A 44 1.58 11.90 -25.15
C SER A 44 1.74 12.91 -24.00
N SER A 45 2.92 13.20 -23.44
CA SER A 45 4.25 12.57 -23.32
C SER A 45 5.12 13.59 -22.53
N VAL A 46 6.18 13.12 -21.86
CA VAL A 46 7.45 13.83 -21.54
C VAL A 46 7.50 14.81 -20.34
N GLU A 47 8.33 14.36 -19.37
CA GLU A 47 9.36 15.03 -18.55
C GLU A 47 9.07 16.35 -17.82
N HIS A 48 9.25 16.31 -16.49
CA HIS A 48 10.11 17.25 -15.75
C HIS A 48 10.57 16.62 -14.43
N VAL A 49 11.87 16.30 -14.31
CA VAL A 49 12.54 16.11 -13.01
C VAL A 49 13.53 17.24 -12.84
N SER A 50 13.20 18.17 -11.94
CA SER A 50 14.10 19.19 -11.40
C SER A 50 13.76 19.37 -9.92
N ALA A 51 14.80 19.64 -9.12
CA ALA A 51 14.85 19.76 -7.65
C ALA A 51 14.99 18.41 -6.92
N THR A 52 15.93 18.18 -6.00
CA THR A 52 16.80 19.10 -5.25
C THR A 52 17.86 18.26 -4.51
N ALA A 53 19.15 18.55 -4.69
CA ALA A 53 20.20 18.12 -3.76
C ALA A 53 20.80 19.37 -3.10
N LYS A 54 20.18 19.80 -1.99
CA LYS A 54 20.76 20.79 -1.08
C LYS A 54 21.78 20.05 -0.20
N ILE A 55 23.03 19.98 -0.66
CA ILE A 55 24.13 19.54 0.20
C ILE A 55 24.66 20.79 0.92
N VAL A 56 24.44 20.81 2.23
CA VAL A 56 25.01 21.76 3.19
C VAL A 56 26.54 21.62 3.17
N PRO A 57 27.31 22.72 3.07
CA PRO A 57 28.77 22.65 3.13
C PRO A 57 29.19 22.44 4.59
N GLN A 58 29.79 21.30 4.89
CA GLN A 58 30.40 21.05 6.19
C GLN A 58 31.81 21.64 6.20
N ASP A 59 31.89 22.84 6.77
CA ASP A 59 32.97 23.40 7.57
C ASP A 59 34.30 22.63 7.56
N ARG A 60 35.12 22.87 6.55
CA ARG A 60 36.58 22.76 6.67
C ARG A 60 37.11 24.17 6.84
N THR A 61 37.30 24.58 8.10
CA THR A 61 38.20 25.68 8.43
C THR A 61 39.59 25.34 7.92
N LEU A 62 39.92 25.81 6.71
CA LEU A 62 41.31 26.01 6.31
C LEU A 62 41.90 27.01 7.30
N LYS A 63 42.82 26.54 8.14
CA LYS A 63 43.79 27.43 8.77
C LYS A 63 44.59 28.07 7.65
N THR A 64 44.24 29.31 7.32
CA THR A 64 45.08 30.19 6.53
C THR A 64 46.21 30.67 7.42
N ASP A 65 47.37 30.04 7.31
CA ASP A 65 48.61 30.62 7.81
C ASP A 65 48.84 31.98 7.12
N PRO A 66 49.40 32.98 7.83
CA PRO A 66 49.52 34.32 7.31
C PRO A 66 50.44 34.35 6.08
N VAL A 67 49.94 34.99 5.02
CA VAL A 67 50.61 35.26 3.76
C VAL A 67 51.96 35.92 4.02
N VAL A 68 53.04 35.15 3.87
CA VAL A 68 54.41 35.66 3.79
C VAL A 68 54.72 35.90 2.31
N ASN A 69 54.88 37.18 1.98
CA ASN A 69 55.62 37.74 0.83
C ASN A 69 55.38 37.13 -0.57
N GLY A 70 54.51 37.77 -1.36
CA GLY A 70 54.89 38.48 -2.58
C GLY A 70 55.60 37.77 -3.75
N GLU A 71 55.82 36.46 -3.75
CA GLU A 71 56.28 35.74 -4.94
C GLU A 71 55.08 35.22 -5.73
N THR A 72 54.80 35.85 -6.87
CA THR A 72 53.96 35.24 -7.91
C THR A 72 54.50 33.83 -8.19
N PRO A 73 53.67 32.78 -8.06
CA PRO A 73 54.11 31.42 -8.37
C PRO A 73 54.70 31.42 -9.77
N GLY A 74 55.94 30.97 -9.90
CA GLY A 74 56.55 30.78 -11.22
C GLY A 74 55.63 29.89 -12.09
N PRO A 75 55.66 30.07 -13.42
CA PRO A 75 54.74 29.39 -14.35
C PRO A 75 54.71 27.86 -14.20
N ASP A 76 55.77 27.26 -13.65
CA ASP A 76 55.84 25.82 -13.39
C ASP A 76 54.98 25.36 -12.19
N LYS A 77 54.84 26.18 -11.14
CA LYS A 77 53.96 25.87 -9.99
C LYS A 77 52.47 25.97 -10.35
N VAL A 78 52.12 26.86 -11.26
CA VAL A 78 50.73 26.99 -11.74
C VAL A 78 50.31 25.74 -12.51
N LYS A 79 51.18 25.22 -13.38
CA LYS A 79 50.93 23.97 -14.13
C LYS A 79 50.81 22.76 -13.22
N GLU A 80 51.61 22.68 -12.16
CA GLU A 80 51.51 21.60 -11.18
C GLU A 80 50.18 21.63 -10.42
N LEU A 81 49.72 22.82 -10.02
CA LEU A 81 48.42 22.99 -9.36
C LEU A 81 47.24 22.68 -10.29
N GLU A 82 47.31 23.10 -11.57
CA GLU A 82 46.30 22.75 -12.58
C GLU A 82 46.22 21.23 -12.80
N TYR A 83 47.37 20.55 -12.83
CA TYR A 83 47.43 19.09 -12.93
C TYR A 83 46.82 18.40 -11.70
N GLN A 84 47.14 18.87 -10.49
CA GLN A 84 46.57 18.33 -9.25
C GLN A 84 45.06 18.58 -9.15
N LEU A 85 44.58 19.74 -9.60
CA LEU A 85 43.15 20.04 -9.64
C LEU A 85 42.41 19.10 -10.60
N ALA A 86 42.94 18.93 -11.82
CA ALA A 86 42.34 18.02 -12.81
C ALA A 86 42.29 16.56 -12.30
N ALA A 87 43.36 16.09 -11.65
CA ALA A 87 43.39 14.76 -11.05
C ALA A 87 42.37 14.61 -9.90
N ALA A 88 42.22 15.64 -9.05
CA ALA A 88 41.24 15.63 -7.97
C ALA A 88 39.79 15.69 -8.47
N GLU A 89 39.53 16.43 -9.54
CA GLU A 89 38.22 16.47 -10.21
C GLU A 89 37.86 15.11 -10.81
N GLU A 90 38.81 14.44 -11.47
CA GLU A 90 38.65 13.08 -12.01
C GLU A 90 38.35 12.05 -10.89
N GLU A 91 39.11 12.09 -9.79
CA GLU A 91 38.87 11.21 -8.63
C GLU A 91 37.48 11.44 -8.00
N LEU A 92 37.05 12.71 -7.90
CA LEU A 92 35.73 13.06 -7.37
C LEU A 92 34.61 12.56 -8.28
N GLU A 93 34.78 12.67 -9.60
CA GLU A 93 33.82 12.14 -10.57
C GLU A 93 33.71 10.61 -10.47
N ILE A 94 34.84 9.91 -10.40
CA ILE A 94 34.87 8.44 -10.20
C ILE A 94 34.16 8.06 -8.90
N ALA A 95 34.43 8.77 -7.81
CA ALA A 95 33.80 8.51 -6.52
C ALA A 95 32.29 8.76 -6.55
N ASN A 96 31.83 9.82 -7.21
CA ASN A 96 30.41 10.14 -7.37
C ASN A 96 29.69 9.09 -8.23
N ASN A 97 30.29 8.67 -9.34
CA ASN A 97 29.73 7.62 -10.21
C ASN A 97 29.62 6.28 -9.47
N LYS A 98 30.65 5.90 -8.71
CA LYS A 98 30.63 4.69 -7.88
C LYS A 98 29.55 4.76 -6.81
N LEU A 99 29.42 5.90 -6.12
CA LEU A 99 28.37 6.07 -5.11
C LEU A 99 26.97 6.00 -5.73
N ALA A 100 26.76 6.60 -6.92
CA ALA A 100 25.50 6.53 -7.64
C ALA A 100 25.14 5.07 -8.03
N GLU A 101 26.14 4.30 -8.49
CA GLU A 101 25.97 2.87 -8.79
C GLU A 101 25.62 2.06 -7.53
N GLU A 102 26.34 2.24 -6.42
CA GLU A 102 26.08 1.56 -5.16
C GLU A 102 24.68 1.90 -4.60
N VAL A 103 24.25 3.16 -4.71
CA VAL A 103 22.91 3.60 -4.31
C VAL A 103 21.84 2.97 -5.19
N SER A 104 22.03 2.96 -6.51
CA SER A 104 21.12 2.32 -7.47
C SER A 104 20.97 0.82 -7.21
N GLU A 105 22.09 0.13 -6.96
CA GLU A 105 22.09 -1.31 -6.67
C GLU A 105 21.38 -1.62 -5.36
N ARG A 106 21.66 -0.85 -4.31
CA ARG A 106 20.97 -0.98 -3.02
C ARG A 106 19.47 -0.75 -3.16
N GLN A 107 19.06 0.26 -3.93
CA GLN A 107 17.64 0.52 -4.22
C GLN A 107 16.99 -0.64 -4.98
N ARG A 108 17.69 -1.22 -5.96
CA ARG A 108 17.22 -2.40 -6.71
C ARG A 108 17.02 -3.60 -5.80
N ILE A 109 17.99 -3.91 -4.95
CA ILE A 109 17.91 -5.01 -3.98
C ILE A 109 16.73 -4.78 -3.02
N PHE A 110 16.58 -3.57 -2.51
CA PHE A 110 15.49 -3.22 -1.60
C PHE A 110 14.11 -3.36 -2.27
N ARG A 111 13.95 -2.86 -3.49
CA ARG A 111 12.70 -3.03 -4.26
C ARG A 111 12.40 -4.50 -4.53
N ASN A 112 13.39 -5.29 -4.90
CA ASN A 112 13.21 -6.73 -5.10
C ASN A 112 12.78 -7.42 -3.80
N MET A 113 13.36 -7.06 -2.66
CA MET A 113 12.95 -7.60 -1.36
C MET A 113 11.51 -7.25 -1.01
N ILE A 114 11.10 -5.98 -1.21
CA ILE A 114 9.71 -5.55 -1.03
C ILE A 114 8.78 -6.36 -1.94
N ARG A 115 9.15 -6.52 -3.21
CA ARG A 115 8.37 -7.28 -4.19
C ARG A 115 8.19 -8.74 -3.78
N GLN A 116 9.26 -9.41 -3.34
CA GLN A 116 9.17 -10.78 -2.84
C GLN A 116 8.27 -10.87 -1.60
N SER A 117 8.34 -9.90 -0.69
CA SER A 117 7.42 -9.84 0.45
C SER A 117 5.97 -9.65 0.02
N ALA A 118 5.71 -8.81 -0.99
CA ALA A 118 4.37 -8.59 -1.53
C ALA A 118 3.82 -9.84 -2.23
N ILE A 119 4.67 -10.59 -2.96
CA ILE A 119 4.30 -11.88 -3.57
C ILE A 119 3.93 -12.90 -2.50
N GLN A 120 4.71 -12.99 -1.42
CA GLN A 120 4.38 -13.89 -0.30
C GLN A 120 3.06 -13.51 0.36
N LYS A 121 2.82 -12.22 0.57
CA LYS A 121 1.55 -11.72 1.09
C LYS A 121 0.39 -12.09 0.17
N ALA A 122 0.50 -11.85 -1.14
CA ALA A 122 -0.52 -12.21 -2.11
C ALA A 122 -0.80 -13.72 -2.10
N ASN A 123 0.24 -14.55 -1.99
CA ASN A 123 0.09 -16.00 -1.89
C ASN A 123 -0.69 -16.46 -0.65
N ILE A 124 -0.55 -15.74 0.46
CA ILE A 124 -1.28 -16.04 1.70
C ILE A 124 -2.73 -15.55 1.56
N GLU A 125 -2.90 -14.30 1.17
CA GLU A 125 -4.20 -13.62 1.09
C GLU A 125 -5.13 -14.30 0.07
N TYR A 126 -4.62 -14.65 -1.10
CA TYR A 126 -5.40 -15.23 -2.20
C TYR A 126 -5.34 -16.76 -2.26
N ARG A 127 -4.80 -17.44 -1.24
CA ARG A 127 -4.70 -18.91 -1.20
C ARG A 127 -6.04 -19.60 -1.45
N GLY A 128 -7.11 -19.09 -0.83
CA GLY A 128 -8.45 -19.62 -1.01
C GLY A 128 -8.98 -19.43 -2.43
N LEU A 129 -8.61 -18.32 -3.08
CA LEU A 129 -8.96 -18.07 -4.48
C LEU A 129 -8.24 -19.02 -5.42
N PHE A 130 -6.94 -19.26 -5.24
CA PHE A 130 -6.17 -20.13 -6.14
C PHE A 130 -6.74 -21.54 -6.21
N LYS A 131 -7.24 -22.07 -5.08
CA LYS A 131 -7.98 -23.34 -5.05
C LYS A 131 -9.26 -23.32 -5.91
N LYS A 132 -9.96 -22.17 -5.96
CA LYS A 132 -11.21 -22.00 -6.72
C LYS A 132 -10.98 -21.77 -8.23
N LEU A 133 -9.87 -21.11 -8.60
CA LEU A 133 -9.56 -20.81 -10.01
C LEU A 133 -9.11 -22.02 -10.81
N ASN A 134 -8.65 -23.10 -10.15
CA ASN A 134 -8.18 -24.33 -10.79
C ASN A 134 -7.16 -24.06 -11.93
N ILE A 135 -6.25 -23.11 -11.71
CA ILE A 135 -5.15 -22.75 -12.61
C ILE A 135 -3.89 -23.56 -12.27
N SER A 136 -2.93 -23.63 -13.19
CA SER A 136 -1.67 -24.35 -12.98
C SER A 136 -0.83 -23.70 -11.88
N LYS A 137 0.17 -24.43 -11.34
CA LYS A 137 1.05 -23.88 -10.30
C LYS A 137 1.87 -22.71 -10.86
N GLU A 138 2.36 -22.84 -12.09
CA GLU A 138 3.07 -21.81 -12.82
C GLU A 138 2.19 -20.55 -12.99
N ASP A 139 0.90 -20.74 -13.28
CA ASP A 139 -0.05 -19.64 -13.39
C ASP A 139 -0.37 -19.01 -12.02
N VAL A 140 -0.38 -19.77 -10.92
CA VAL A 140 -0.51 -19.21 -9.56
C VAL A 140 0.66 -18.29 -9.22
N GLU A 141 1.88 -18.69 -9.55
CA GLU A 141 3.09 -17.88 -9.31
C GLU A 141 3.00 -16.57 -10.09
N LYS A 142 2.73 -16.64 -11.40
CA LYS A 142 2.55 -15.45 -12.24
C LYS A 142 1.38 -14.57 -11.80
N PHE A 143 0.27 -15.16 -11.38
CA PHE A 143 -0.87 -14.40 -10.89
C PHE A 143 -0.55 -13.68 -9.57
N SER A 144 0.20 -14.33 -8.68
CA SER A 144 0.65 -13.74 -7.42
C SER A 144 1.61 -12.57 -7.65
N GLU A 145 2.49 -12.67 -8.65
CA GLU A 145 3.33 -11.55 -9.10
C GLU A 145 2.48 -10.38 -9.58
N MET A 146 1.45 -10.62 -10.41
CA MET A 146 0.56 -9.55 -10.88
C MET A 146 -0.20 -8.87 -9.73
N LEU A 147 -0.65 -9.64 -8.72
CA LEU A 147 -1.31 -9.10 -7.54
C LEU A 147 -0.36 -8.29 -6.65
N ALA A 148 0.88 -8.75 -6.51
CA ALA A 148 1.93 -8.02 -5.80
C ALA A 148 2.29 -6.71 -6.50
N ASP A 149 2.50 -6.75 -7.82
CA ASP A 149 2.81 -5.57 -8.63
C ASP A 149 1.67 -4.54 -8.55
N LYS A 150 0.41 -5.00 -8.62
CA LYS A 150 -0.76 -4.12 -8.39
C LYS A 150 -0.69 -3.41 -7.03
N SER A 151 -0.39 -4.13 -5.95
CA SER A 151 -0.29 -3.55 -4.62
C SER A 151 0.84 -2.52 -4.54
N LEU A 152 1.99 -2.82 -5.13
CA LEU A 152 3.17 -1.95 -5.07
C LEU A 152 2.99 -0.69 -5.90
N ASP A 153 2.39 -0.79 -7.09
CA ASP A 153 2.10 0.39 -7.92
C ASP A 153 1.11 1.33 -7.20
N ILE A 154 0.12 0.78 -6.49
CA ILE A 154 -0.79 1.56 -5.67
C ILE A 154 -0.06 2.21 -4.48
N ASP A 155 0.79 1.47 -3.78
CA ASP A 155 1.58 2.00 -2.67
C ASP A 155 2.54 3.12 -3.15
N ASP A 156 3.19 2.94 -4.30
CA ASP A 156 4.08 3.93 -4.92
C ASP A 156 3.32 5.21 -5.30
N ILE A 157 2.07 5.11 -5.77
CA ILE A 157 1.19 6.26 -6.00
C ILE A 157 0.97 7.03 -4.68
N PHE A 158 0.61 6.34 -3.60
CA PHE A 158 0.42 6.98 -2.30
C PHE A 158 1.71 7.63 -1.77
N ILE A 159 2.86 6.95 -1.87
CA ILE A 159 4.16 7.47 -1.42
C ILE A 159 4.55 8.71 -2.23
N THR A 160 4.42 8.65 -3.56
CA THR A 160 4.85 9.74 -4.44
C THR A 160 3.95 10.97 -4.27
N MET A 161 2.64 10.77 -4.16
CA MET A 161 1.67 11.86 -4.13
C MET A 161 1.43 12.43 -2.72
N SER A 162 1.76 11.69 -1.65
CA SER A 162 1.76 12.22 -0.27
C SER A 162 2.88 13.25 -0.02
N GLY A 163 3.83 13.40 -0.95
CA GLY A 163 4.94 14.36 -0.90
C GLY A 163 4.58 15.85 -1.02
N GLY A 164 3.30 16.22 -1.13
CA GLY A 164 2.83 17.55 -0.72
C GLY A 164 2.21 18.46 -1.79
N THR A 165 1.88 17.99 -2.99
CA THR A 165 1.23 18.83 -4.03
C THR A 165 -0.02 18.23 -4.65
N SER A 166 -0.27 16.94 -4.49
CA SER A 166 -1.41 16.28 -5.12
C SER A 166 -2.68 16.47 -4.31
N SER A 167 -3.78 16.74 -5.01
CA SER A 167 -5.11 16.73 -4.39
C SER A 167 -5.55 15.30 -4.11
N GLY A 168 -6.45 15.11 -3.14
CA GLY A 168 -7.03 13.80 -2.89
C GLY A 168 -7.73 13.21 -4.13
N GLU A 169 -8.33 14.05 -4.97
CA GLU A 169 -8.97 13.62 -6.22
C GLU A 169 -7.96 13.09 -7.25
N GLU A 170 -6.76 13.69 -7.32
CA GLU A 170 -5.70 13.25 -8.23
C GLU A 170 -5.18 11.87 -7.84
N VAL A 171 -4.91 11.66 -6.54
CA VAL A 171 -4.49 10.36 -5.99
C VAL A 171 -5.51 9.29 -6.32
N VAL A 172 -6.78 9.59 -6.08
CA VAL A 172 -7.92 8.72 -6.40
C VAL A 172 -7.98 8.35 -7.87
N SER A 173 -7.80 9.33 -8.75
CA SER A 173 -7.84 9.11 -10.20
C SER A 173 -6.71 8.19 -10.67
N GLU A 174 -5.48 8.37 -10.17
CA GLU A 174 -4.34 7.52 -10.56
C GLU A 174 -4.44 6.11 -9.98
N VAL A 175 -4.92 5.95 -8.75
CA VAL A 175 -5.23 4.61 -8.19
C VAL A 175 -6.26 3.91 -9.08
N GLN A 176 -7.37 4.58 -9.41
CA GLN A 176 -8.44 4.00 -10.22
C GLN A 176 -7.96 3.57 -11.61
N LYS A 177 -7.11 4.40 -12.23
CA LYS A 177 -6.51 4.09 -13.54
C LYS A 177 -5.60 2.86 -13.46
N THR A 178 -4.74 2.82 -12.46
CA THR A 178 -3.83 1.68 -12.21
C THR A 178 -4.61 0.39 -12.05
N GLU A 179 -5.70 0.42 -11.31
CA GLU A 179 -6.50 -0.78 -11.10
C GLU A 179 -7.31 -1.19 -12.31
N ASN A 180 -7.84 -0.24 -13.09
CA ASN A 180 -8.49 -0.57 -14.36
C ASN A 180 -7.49 -1.25 -15.30
N ASP A 181 -6.23 -0.80 -15.30
CA ASP A 181 -5.16 -1.44 -16.05
C ASP A 181 -4.87 -2.86 -15.56
N TYR A 182 -4.78 -3.07 -14.25
CA TYR A 182 -4.59 -4.41 -13.68
C TYR A 182 -5.81 -5.31 -13.86
N ASP A 183 -7.04 -4.80 -13.71
CA ASP A 183 -8.27 -5.57 -13.92
C ASP A 183 -8.35 -6.08 -15.36
N ARG A 184 -7.96 -5.25 -16.35
CA ARG A 184 -7.81 -5.69 -17.73
C ARG A 184 -6.73 -6.78 -17.89
N LYS A 185 -5.52 -6.56 -17.38
CA LYS A 185 -4.42 -7.56 -17.46
C LYS A 185 -4.82 -8.88 -16.81
N ILE A 186 -5.47 -8.83 -15.65
CA ILE A 186 -5.94 -10.01 -14.91
C ILE A 186 -7.07 -10.71 -15.68
N SER A 187 -8.01 -9.95 -16.26
CA SER A 187 -9.05 -10.53 -17.11
C SER A 187 -8.49 -11.22 -18.35
N GLU A 188 -7.48 -10.63 -18.99
CA GLU A 188 -6.79 -11.23 -20.14
C GLU A 188 -6.03 -12.50 -19.73
N PHE A 189 -5.37 -12.48 -18.57
CA PHE A 189 -4.61 -13.62 -18.05
C PHE A 189 -5.50 -14.79 -17.61
N LEU A 190 -6.57 -14.53 -16.86
CA LEU A 190 -7.45 -15.57 -16.31
C LEU A 190 -8.52 -16.04 -17.31
N GLY A 191 -8.88 -15.19 -18.28
CA GLY A 191 -10.07 -15.36 -19.08
C GLY A 191 -11.36 -15.05 -18.31
N GLU A 192 -12.47 -14.89 -19.05
CA GLU A 192 -13.73 -14.35 -18.53
C GLU A 192 -14.27 -15.11 -17.31
N LYS A 193 -14.36 -16.45 -17.39
CA LYS A 193 -14.90 -17.29 -16.31
C LYS A 193 -14.13 -17.11 -15.00
N ASN A 194 -12.80 -17.22 -15.06
CA ASN A 194 -11.95 -17.15 -13.86
C ASN A 194 -11.81 -15.71 -13.37
N TYR A 195 -11.90 -14.72 -14.26
CA TYR A 195 -11.99 -13.31 -13.90
C TYR A 195 -13.24 -13.00 -13.07
N LEU A 196 -14.40 -13.56 -13.43
CA LEU A 196 -15.63 -13.40 -12.62
C LEU A 196 -15.47 -13.99 -11.21
N ILE A 197 -14.80 -15.15 -11.08
CA ILE A 197 -14.49 -15.74 -9.77
C ILE A 197 -13.53 -14.84 -8.99
N TYR A 198 -12.49 -14.31 -9.63
CA TYR A 198 -11.57 -13.34 -9.04
C TYR A 198 -12.31 -12.09 -8.55
N LYS A 199 -13.19 -11.51 -9.37
CA LYS A 199 -13.95 -10.31 -9.01
C LYS A 199 -14.86 -10.55 -7.83
N ALA A 200 -15.68 -11.61 -7.88
CA ALA A 200 -16.53 -12.01 -6.76
C ALA A 200 -15.71 -12.26 -5.49
N TYR A 201 -14.50 -12.82 -5.61
CA TYR A 201 -13.58 -12.93 -4.50
C TYR A 201 -13.17 -11.54 -4.00
N THR A 202 -12.58 -10.67 -4.81
CA THR A 202 -12.10 -9.34 -4.38
C THR A 202 -13.19 -8.43 -3.81
N ASP A 203 -14.42 -8.55 -4.30
CA ASP A 203 -15.53 -7.69 -3.85
C ASP A 203 -15.94 -8.00 -2.39
N ARG A 204 -15.51 -9.15 -1.86
CA ARG A 204 -15.68 -9.60 -0.47
C ARG A 204 -14.46 -9.36 0.42
N ASN A 205 -13.46 -8.60 -0.05
CA ASN A 205 -12.23 -8.40 0.72
C ASN A 205 -12.48 -7.64 2.03
N THR A 206 -13.45 -6.72 2.04
CA THR A 206 -13.84 -5.98 3.26
C THR A 206 -14.34 -6.95 4.33
N GLU A 207 -15.27 -7.82 3.97
CA GLU A 207 -15.82 -8.83 4.86
C GLU A 207 -14.76 -9.81 5.35
N ARG A 208 -13.83 -10.23 4.48
CA ARG A 208 -12.69 -11.05 4.88
C ARG A 208 -11.78 -10.36 5.88
N GLY A 209 -11.51 -9.07 5.71
CA GLY A 209 -10.71 -8.29 6.65
C GLY A 209 -11.36 -8.23 8.03
N VAL A 210 -12.66 -7.92 8.07
CA VAL A 210 -13.45 -7.90 9.32
C VAL A 210 -13.44 -9.27 9.99
N LEU A 211 -13.69 -10.34 9.22
CA LEU A 211 -13.71 -11.70 9.75
C LEU A 211 -12.34 -12.17 10.22
N GLN A 212 -11.26 -11.84 9.49
CA GLN A 212 -9.91 -12.18 9.92
C GLN A 212 -9.58 -11.54 11.27
N GLY A 213 -9.91 -10.26 11.45
CA GLY A 213 -9.70 -9.60 12.75
C GLY A 213 -10.57 -10.22 13.86
N PHE A 214 -11.79 -10.65 13.57
CA PHE A 214 -12.61 -11.40 14.54
C PHE A 214 -11.95 -12.73 14.91
N MET A 215 -11.49 -13.49 13.92
CA MET A 215 -10.82 -14.78 14.09
C MET A 215 -9.53 -14.69 14.93
N ASP A 216 -8.91 -13.51 14.96
CA ASP A 216 -7.74 -13.23 15.81
C ASP A 216 -8.12 -12.95 17.27
N THR A 217 -9.39 -12.62 17.56
CA THR A 217 -9.88 -12.39 18.93
C THR A 217 -10.41 -13.64 19.63
N ILE A 218 -10.81 -14.67 18.88
CA ILE A 218 -11.39 -15.90 19.43
C ILE A 218 -10.34 -16.99 19.66
N THR A 219 -10.64 -17.90 20.59
CA THR A 219 -9.72 -19.00 20.91
C THR A 219 -9.61 -20.01 19.76
N PRO A 220 -8.49 -20.74 19.61
CA PRO A 220 -8.32 -21.74 18.55
C PRO A 220 -9.41 -22.82 18.52
N PHE A 221 -10.01 -23.15 19.66
CA PHE A 221 -11.08 -24.16 19.77
C PHE A 221 -12.42 -23.69 19.19
N ASN A 222 -12.61 -22.37 19.09
CA ASN A 222 -13.83 -21.74 18.59
C ASN A 222 -13.66 -21.21 17.16
N ARG A 223 -12.57 -21.58 16.47
CA ARG A 223 -12.33 -21.14 15.10
C ARG A 223 -13.39 -21.70 14.17
N LEU A 224 -13.92 -20.82 13.33
CA LEU A 224 -14.82 -21.17 12.23
C LEU A 224 -14.12 -22.09 11.25
N ASP A 225 -14.85 -23.08 10.74
CA ASP A 225 -14.39 -23.89 9.62
C ASP A 225 -14.50 -23.13 8.28
N ASP A 226 -13.98 -23.72 7.20
CA ASP A 226 -14.02 -23.10 5.87
C ASP A 226 -15.46 -22.83 5.39
N TYR A 227 -16.42 -23.68 5.75
CA TYR A 227 -17.81 -23.52 5.34
C TYR A 227 -18.47 -22.33 6.06
N GLN A 228 -18.38 -22.28 7.39
CA GLN A 228 -18.87 -21.18 8.21
C GLN A 228 -18.20 -19.87 7.84
N THR A 229 -16.89 -19.89 7.57
CA THR A 229 -16.13 -18.71 7.13
C THR A 229 -16.68 -18.15 5.82
N ASN A 230 -16.86 -19.00 4.80
CA ASN A 230 -17.41 -18.55 3.51
C ASN A 230 -18.88 -18.10 3.65
N ALA A 231 -19.70 -18.85 4.39
CA ALA A 231 -21.10 -18.51 4.60
C ALA A 231 -21.27 -17.15 5.30
N LEU A 232 -20.44 -16.87 6.31
CA LEU A 232 -20.47 -15.58 7.00
C LEU A 232 -19.98 -14.44 6.11
N ILE A 233 -18.90 -14.65 5.34
CA ILE A 233 -18.42 -13.66 4.36
C ILE A 233 -19.52 -13.32 3.34
N ASP A 234 -20.21 -14.33 2.80
CA ASP A 234 -21.28 -14.12 1.84
C ASP A 234 -22.47 -13.38 2.48
N ALA A 235 -22.89 -13.78 3.68
CA ALA A 235 -23.98 -13.12 4.40
C ALA A 235 -23.65 -11.65 4.74
N MET A 236 -22.41 -11.37 5.16
CA MET A 236 -21.95 -10.00 5.41
C MET A 236 -21.88 -9.19 4.11
N TYR A 237 -21.46 -9.79 3.00
CA TYR A 237 -21.40 -9.10 1.71
C TYR A 237 -22.79 -8.65 1.26
N GLU A 238 -23.78 -9.56 1.32
CA GLU A 238 -25.17 -9.22 1.00
C GLU A 238 -25.75 -8.16 1.96
N ALA A 239 -25.42 -8.26 3.25
CA ALA A 239 -25.77 -7.25 4.25
C ALA A 239 -25.23 -5.87 3.88
N ARG A 240 -23.96 -5.76 3.48
CA ARG A 240 -23.37 -4.48 3.04
C ARG A 240 -24.07 -3.95 1.78
N LEU A 241 -24.31 -4.79 0.79
CA LEU A 241 -25.02 -4.39 -0.42
C LEU A 241 -26.44 -3.89 -0.12
N SER A 242 -27.15 -4.52 0.83
CA SER A 242 -28.47 -4.06 1.27
C SER A 242 -28.42 -2.63 1.80
N VAL A 243 -27.47 -2.34 2.68
CA VAL A 243 -27.29 -0.98 3.26
C VAL A 243 -26.92 0.04 2.18
N GLU A 244 -26.01 -0.32 1.27
CA GLU A 244 -25.62 0.53 0.14
C GLU A 244 -26.82 0.89 -0.75
N ASN A 245 -27.72 -0.07 -0.99
CA ASN A 245 -28.94 0.13 -1.76
C ASN A 245 -30.00 0.95 -0.99
N GLU A 246 -30.15 0.72 0.32
CA GLU A 246 -31.16 1.38 1.17
C GLU A 246 -30.85 2.87 1.41
N LEU A 247 -29.61 3.18 1.77
CA LEU A 247 -29.22 4.55 2.11
C LEU A 247 -28.90 5.37 0.86
N GLY A 248 -28.54 4.70 -0.24
CA GLY A 248 -27.85 5.35 -1.35
C GLY A 248 -26.48 5.86 -0.90
N VAL A 249 -25.47 5.71 -1.76
CA VAL A 249 -24.06 5.98 -1.43
C VAL A 249 -23.79 7.45 -1.04
N GLU A 250 -24.72 8.39 -1.30
CA GLU A 250 -24.53 9.83 -1.14
C GLU A 250 -25.21 10.48 0.08
N THR A 251 -26.19 9.85 0.74
CA THR A 251 -27.07 10.60 1.66
C THR A 251 -26.71 10.49 3.15
N SER A 252 -25.86 9.54 3.52
CA SER A 252 -25.48 9.25 4.91
C SER A 252 -24.00 9.53 5.17
N SER A 253 -23.65 9.97 6.37
CA SER A 253 -22.25 10.11 6.75
C SER A 253 -21.53 8.74 6.74
N PRO A 254 -20.20 8.67 6.52
CA PRO A 254 -19.47 7.39 6.57
C PRO A 254 -19.67 6.62 7.89
N VAL A 255 -19.83 7.34 9.00
CA VAL A 255 -20.05 6.78 10.33
C VAL A 255 -21.44 6.15 10.42
N GLU A 256 -22.49 6.85 9.98
CA GLU A 256 -23.85 6.28 9.95
C GLU A 256 -23.93 5.06 9.04
N ARG A 257 -23.27 5.08 7.87
CA ARG A 257 -23.20 3.90 6.99
C ARG A 257 -22.55 2.72 7.69
N MET A 258 -21.42 2.92 8.36
CA MET A 258 -20.74 1.86 9.08
C MET A 258 -21.61 1.28 10.20
N LYS A 259 -22.34 2.13 10.92
CA LYS A 259 -23.28 1.70 11.94
C LYS A 259 -24.37 0.79 11.36
N HIS A 260 -24.99 1.18 10.24
CA HIS A 260 -26.00 0.36 9.56
C HIS A 260 -25.41 -0.95 9.01
N ILE A 261 -24.20 -0.91 8.46
CA ILE A 261 -23.49 -2.14 8.02
C ILE A 261 -23.27 -3.07 9.21
N ASN A 262 -22.79 -2.56 10.35
CA ASN A 262 -22.57 -3.35 11.56
C ASN A 262 -23.87 -3.97 12.10
N GLU A 263 -24.97 -3.21 12.11
CA GLU A 263 -26.29 -3.74 12.46
C GLU A 263 -26.69 -4.91 11.56
N LYS A 264 -26.48 -4.80 10.25
CA LYS A 264 -26.74 -5.91 9.31
C LYS A 264 -25.74 -7.06 9.42
N TYR A 265 -24.50 -6.79 9.83
CA TYR A 265 -23.53 -7.84 10.14
C TYR A 265 -23.92 -8.61 11.40
N PHE A 266 -24.61 -8.00 12.37
CA PHE A 266 -25.16 -8.74 13.51
C PHE A 266 -26.20 -9.76 13.05
N GLU A 267 -27.14 -9.34 12.19
CA GLU A 267 -28.15 -10.23 11.61
C GLU A 267 -27.51 -11.38 10.82
N ALA A 268 -26.46 -11.10 10.03
CA ALA A 268 -25.68 -12.10 9.31
C ALA A 268 -24.97 -13.09 10.26
N GLY A 269 -24.39 -12.57 11.35
CA GLY A 269 -23.76 -13.37 12.40
C GLY A 269 -24.74 -14.32 13.07
N ASP A 270 -25.92 -13.81 13.48
CA ASP A 270 -26.97 -14.61 14.11
C ASP A 270 -27.50 -15.73 13.21
N ALA A 271 -27.47 -15.53 11.89
CA ALA A 271 -27.93 -16.54 10.92
C ALA A 271 -26.93 -17.67 10.67
N VAL A 272 -25.62 -17.40 10.80
CA VAL A 272 -24.55 -18.35 10.41
C VAL A 272 -23.84 -18.96 11.62
N LEU A 273 -23.69 -18.20 12.70
CA LEU A 273 -22.88 -18.58 13.86
C LEU A 273 -23.74 -19.21 14.96
N SER A 274 -23.09 -19.95 15.88
CA SER A 274 -23.75 -20.35 17.13
C SER A 274 -24.06 -19.11 17.98
N PRO A 275 -25.06 -19.14 18.88
CA PRO A 275 -25.44 -17.97 19.68
C PRO A 275 -24.27 -17.36 20.47
N GLU A 276 -23.36 -18.20 20.99
CA GLU A 276 -22.19 -17.72 21.72
C GLU A 276 -21.18 -17.02 20.80
N LEU A 277 -20.93 -17.55 19.60
CA LEU A 277 -20.04 -16.95 18.61
C LEU A 277 -20.63 -15.68 18.00
N ALA A 278 -21.95 -15.65 17.76
CA ALA A 278 -22.65 -14.47 17.26
C ALA A 278 -22.53 -13.30 18.25
N GLU A 279 -22.70 -13.55 19.55
CA GLU A 279 -22.52 -12.54 20.59
C GLU A 279 -21.05 -12.06 20.69
N GLN A 280 -20.06 -12.96 20.54
CA GLN A 280 -18.65 -12.56 20.46
C GLN A 280 -18.37 -11.69 19.22
N PHE A 281 -18.93 -12.07 18.07
CA PHE A 281 -18.78 -11.33 16.82
C PHE A 281 -19.39 -9.92 16.92
N LYS A 282 -20.58 -9.80 17.52
CA LYS A 282 -21.23 -8.53 17.81
C LYS A 282 -20.38 -7.62 18.69
N ARG A 283 -19.81 -8.15 19.79
CA ARG A 283 -18.90 -7.39 20.66
C ARG A 283 -17.65 -6.90 19.94
N TYR A 284 -17.08 -7.75 19.07
CA TYR A 284 -15.94 -7.39 18.26
C TYR A 284 -16.25 -6.20 17.33
N LEU A 285 -17.39 -6.25 16.63
CA LEU A 285 -17.84 -5.17 15.73
C LEU A 285 -18.15 -3.86 16.49
N LEU A 286 -18.79 -3.93 17.66
CA LEU A 286 -19.03 -2.75 18.51
C LEU A 286 -17.72 -2.10 18.98
N ASN A 287 -16.71 -2.92 19.32
CA ASN A 287 -15.40 -2.40 19.69
C ASN A 287 -14.68 -1.71 18.52
N ILE A 288 -14.89 -2.17 17.28
CA ILE A 288 -14.41 -1.45 16.09
C ILE A 288 -15.07 -0.08 15.97
N ASP A 289 -16.38 -0.01 16.18
CA ASP A 289 -17.17 1.23 16.09
C ASP A 289 -16.75 2.27 17.13
N ASP A 290 -16.56 1.84 18.39
CA ASP A 290 -16.09 2.71 19.48
C ASP A 290 -14.71 3.32 19.18
N MET A 291 -13.81 2.54 18.57
CA MET A 291 -12.49 3.03 18.16
C MET A 291 -12.57 4.12 17.07
N LEU A 292 -13.62 4.11 16.24
CA LEU A 292 -13.84 5.14 15.22
C LEU A 292 -14.37 6.43 15.85
N HIS A 293 -15.21 6.33 16.88
CA HIS A 293 -15.75 7.49 17.60
C HIS A 293 -14.72 8.22 18.45
N LEU A 294 -13.76 7.51 19.06
CA LEU A 294 -12.70 8.13 19.89
C LEU A 294 -11.69 8.98 19.10
N LYS A 295 -11.75 8.96 17.76
CA LYS A 295 -10.81 9.68 16.89
C LYS A 295 -11.39 10.94 16.24
N GLN A 296 -12.63 11.30 16.53
CA GLN A 296 -13.19 12.57 16.08
C GLN A 296 -12.82 13.68 17.08
N PRO A 297 -11.99 14.67 16.69
CA PRO A 297 -11.60 15.79 17.56
C PRO A 297 -12.75 16.76 17.86
#